data_AF-A0A355BT69-F1
#
_entry.id   AF-A0A355BT69-F1
#
_cell.length_a   1.000
_cell.length_b   1.000
_cell.length_c   1.000
_cell.angle_alpha   90.00
_cell.angle_beta   90.00
_cell.angle_gamma   90.00
#
_symmetry.space_group_name_H-M   'P 1'
#
loop_
_entity.id
_entity.type
_entity.pdbx_description
1 polymer ?
#
loop_
_entity_poly.entity_id
_entity_poly.type
_entity_poly.pdbx_seq_one_letter_code
_entity_poly.pdbx_strand_id
1 'polypeptide(L)'
;MKRRQAITTSAALLGGMYLGTRWLTGCAPEKHPDLFSPETTALLNQVGEIIIPATPGSPGASAAHIGEFMQVMVADCYDEAHRNVFADGVHELTSKNFMDLNQAAQIDFLVELEKEALNYNERRAEHSPKHYFSLMKDLTMQGYFSSEVGATTALRHVPIPGRYDGCIDYVVGTPAWANQG
;
A
#
# COMPACT_ATOMS: atom_id res chain seq x y z
N MET A 1 29.55 -51.92 11.56
CA MET A 1 29.64 -50.45 11.57
C MET A 1 29.51 -49.92 10.14
N LYS A 2 28.37 -49.32 9.78
CA LYS A 2 28.12 -48.67 8.47
C LYS A 2 27.34 -47.34 8.57
N ARG A 3 26.95 -46.92 9.78
CA ARG A 3 26.14 -45.70 10.01
C ARG A 3 26.98 -44.42 10.05
N ARG A 4 28.14 -44.44 10.70
CA ARG A 4 29.03 -43.26 10.73
C ARG A 4 29.54 -42.90 9.35
N GLN A 5 29.98 -43.89 8.57
CA GLN A 5 30.41 -43.67 7.19
C GLN A 5 29.29 -43.09 6.34
N ALA A 6 28.07 -43.65 6.38
CA ALA A 6 26.93 -43.10 5.62
C ALA A 6 26.62 -41.63 5.97
N ILE A 7 26.66 -41.27 7.25
CA ILE A 7 26.46 -39.86 7.69
C ILE A 7 27.59 -38.97 7.18
N THR A 8 28.85 -39.44 7.22
CA THR A 8 29.99 -38.67 6.71
C THR A 8 29.95 -38.51 5.19
N THR A 9 29.55 -39.53 4.43
CA THR A 9 29.42 -39.43 2.96
C THR A 9 28.24 -38.53 2.55
N SER A 10 27.12 -38.59 3.26
CA SER A 10 25.98 -37.70 3.02
C SER A 10 26.32 -36.24 3.36
N ALA A 11 27.07 -35.98 4.44
CA ALA A 11 27.54 -34.65 4.77
C ALA A 11 28.54 -34.10 3.74
N ALA A 12 29.40 -34.96 3.17
CA ALA A 12 30.34 -34.57 2.11
C ALA A 12 29.64 -34.25 0.78
N LEU A 13 28.55 -34.96 0.44
CA LEU A 13 27.76 -34.70 -0.77
C LEU A 13 26.93 -33.41 -0.68
N LEU A 14 26.49 -33.02 0.52
CA LEU A 14 25.71 -31.80 0.75
C LEU A 14 26.58 -30.59 1.14
N GLY A 15 27.79 -30.81 1.64
CA GLY A 15 28.73 -29.77 2.07
C GLY A 15 29.42 -29.01 0.93
N GLY A 16 29.14 -29.35 -0.33
CA GLY A 16 29.78 -28.77 -1.52
C GLY A 16 29.11 -27.53 -2.12
N MET A 17 28.12 -26.93 -1.45
CA MET A 17 27.37 -25.77 -1.97
C MET A 17 27.60 -24.50 -1.13
N TYR A 18 28.86 -24.23 -0.78
CA TYR A 18 29.28 -22.94 -0.24
C TYR A 18 30.36 -22.38 -1.15
N LEU A 19 29.94 -21.65 -2.20
CA LEU A 19 30.64 -20.51 -2.82
C LEU A 19 29.76 -20.02 -3.98
N GLY A 20 28.64 -19.39 -3.61
CA GLY A 20 27.70 -18.76 -4.53
C GLY A 20 26.94 -17.64 -3.84
N THR A 21 27.63 -16.78 -3.09
CA THR A 21 27.06 -15.60 -2.40
C THR A 21 26.61 -14.49 -3.37
N ARG A 22 26.09 -14.86 -4.54
CA ARG A 22 25.54 -13.93 -5.53
C ARG A 22 24.20 -14.39 -6.09
N TRP A 23 23.42 -15.11 -5.27
CA TRP A 23 22.01 -15.45 -5.51
C TRP A 23 21.07 -14.88 -4.44
N LEU A 24 21.61 -14.08 -3.51
CA LEU A 24 20.85 -13.25 -2.56
C LEU A 24 20.93 -11.76 -2.92
N THR A 25 21.13 -11.44 -4.19
CA THR A 25 20.64 -10.16 -4.71
C THR A 25 19.14 -10.30 -4.88
N GLY A 26 18.41 -10.27 -3.77
CA GLY A 26 17.06 -9.72 -3.81
C GLY A 26 17.18 -8.38 -4.53
N CYS A 27 16.29 -8.11 -5.49
CA CYS A 27 16.31 -6.97 -6.39
C CYS A 27 17.05 -5.80 -5.75
N ALA A 28 18.18 -5.38 -6.33
CA ALA A 28 18.70 -4.07 -5.98
C ALA A 28 17.54 -3.10 -6.25
N PRO A 29 17.03 -2.38 -5.25
CA PRO A 29 15.90 -1.49 -5.47
C PRO A 29 16.33 -0.52 -6.56
N GLU A 30 15.57 -0.48 -7.65
CA GLU A 30 15.72 0.58 -8.62
C GLU A 30 15.54 1.89 -7.86
N LYS A 31 16.59 2.70 -7.82
CA LYS A 31 16.58 3.94 -7.06
C LYS A 31 15.71 4.93 -7.82
N HIS A 32 14.51 5.16 -7.31
CA HIS A 32 13.58 6.21 -7.74
C HIS A 32 13.63 7.34 -6.72
N PRO A 33 14.72 8.14 -6.65
CA PRO A 33 14.92 9.12 -5.59
C PRO A 33 13.79 10.15 -5.51
N ASP A 34 13.15 10.45 -6.65
CA ASP A 34 12.09 11.44 -6.76
C ASP A 34 10.79 10.99 -6.04
N LEU A 35 10.55 9.67 -5.95
CA LEU A 35 9.40 9.13 -5.23
C LEU A 35 9.56 9.23 -3.71
N PHE A 36 10.78 9.20 -3.18
CA PHE A 36 11.08 9.14 -1.74
C PHE A 36 11.45 10.51 -1.13
N SER A 37 11.14 11.62 -1.81
CA SER A 37 11.36 12.95 -1.25
C SER A 37 10.35 13.23 -0.11
N PRO A 38 10.75 13.99 0.92
CA PRO A 38 9.83 14.40 2.00
C PRO A 38 8.62 15.18 1.49
N GLU A 39 8.79 15.96 0.42
CA GLU A 39 7.72 16.72 -0.23
C GLU A 39 6.69 15.78 -0.86
N THR A 40 7.14 14.74 -1.55
CA THR A 40 6.26 13.70 -2.11
C THR A 40 5.54 12.95 -1.00
N THR A 41 6.23 12.59 0.10
CA THR A 41 5.60 11.93 1.26
C THR A 41 4.48 12.80 1.85
N ALA A 42 4.73 14.11 2.03
CA ALA A 42 3.74 15.05 2.56
C ALA A 42 2.53 15.20 1.62
N LEU A 43 2.78 15.29 0.31
CA LEU A 43 1.73 15.33 -0.71
C LEU A 43 0.83 14.08 -0.65
N LEU A 44 1.44 12.89 -0.64
CA LEU A 44 0.70 11.63 -0.61
C LEU A 44 -0.07 11.44 0.71
N ASN A 45 0.50 11.88 1.83
CA ASN A 45 -0.20 11.90 3.12
C ASN A 45 -1.41 12.83 3.08
N GLN A 46 -1.30 14.01 2.46
CA GLN A 46 -2.43 14.94 2.32
C GLN A 46 -3.53 14.37 1.40
N VAL A 47 -3.16 13.75 0.28
CA VAL A 47 -4.12 13.07 -0.60
C VAL A 47 -4.84 11.96 0.16
N GLY A 48 -4.09 11.13 0.89
CA GLY A 48 -4.66 10.05 1.71
C GLY A 48 -5.60 10.58 2.80
N GLU A 49 -5.23 11.66 3.50
CA GLU A 49 -6.05 12.30 4.53
C GLU A 49 -7.38 12.81 3.98
N ILE A 50 -7.41 13.32 2.75
CA ILE A 50 -8.68 13.75 2.13
C ILE A 50 -9.56 12.56 1.77
N ILE A 51 -8.96 11.44 1.33
CA ILE A 51 -9.70 10.22 0.98
C ILE A 51 -10.27 9.55 2.24
N ILE A 52 -9.50 9.48 3.32
CA ILE A 52 -9.91 8.93 4.62
C ILE A 52 -9.58 9.98 5.71
N PRO A 53 -10.51 10.92 5.98
CA PRO A 53 -10.28 11.96 6.97
C PRO A 53 -10.41 11.44 8.39
N ALA A 54 -9.73 12.09 9.32
CA ALA A 54 -9.94 11.83 10.74
C ALA A 54 -11.40 12.06 11.16
N THR A 55 -11.91 11.15 11.99
CA THR A 55 -13.23 11.24 12.62
C THR A 55 -13.07 11.24 14.14
N PRO A 56 -14.12 11.55 14.93
CA PRO A 56 -14.04 11.45 16.39
C PRO A 56 -13.66 10.05 16.90
N GLY A 57 -13.94 9.01 16.11
CA GLY A 57 -13.70 7.61 16.47
C GLY A 57 -12.45 6.99 15.87
N SER A 58 -11.79 7.65 14.90
CA SER A 58 -10.61 7.09 14.22
C SER A 58 -9.71 8.18 13.64
N PRO A 59 -8.37 8.06 13.77
CA PRO A 59 -7.43 8.93 13.06
C PRO A 59 -7.55 8.77 11.53
N GLY A 60 -7.21 9.82 10.77
CA GLY A 60 -7.22 9.79 9.31
C GLY A 60 -6.05 8.99 8.72
N ALA A 61 -6.01 8.87 7.39
CA ALA A 61 -4.99 8.07 6.72
C ALA A 61 -3.56 8.59 6.90
N SER A 62 -3.37 9.90 7.09
CA SER A 62 -2.03 10.45 7.35
C SER A 62 -1.39 9.89 8.64
N ALA A 63 -2.21 9.58 9.66
CA ALA A 63 -1.75 8.97 10.90
C ALA A 63 -1.24 7.52 10.72
N ALA A 64 -1.55 6.90 9.59
CA ALA A 64 -1.07 5.57 9.22
C ALA A 64 0.19 5.60 8.33
N HIS A 65 0.84 6.75 8.15
CA HIS A 65 2.02 6.91 7.27
C HIS A 65 1.77 6.42 5.84
N ILE A 66 0.61 6.81 5.30
CA ILE A 66 0.13 6.27 4.02
C ILE A 66 1.00 6.70 2.85
N GLY A 67 1.63 7.87 2.91
CA GLY A 67 2.56 8.34 1.89
C GLY A 67 3.78 7.45 1.78
N GLU A 68 4.41 7.11 2.90
CA GLU A 68 5.53 6.18 2.96
C GLU A 68 5.12 4.77 2.51
N PHE A 69 3.94 4.30 2.92
CA PHE A 69 3.39 3.03 2.46
C PHE A 69 3.25 3.00 0.93
N MET A 70 2.65 4.03 0.32
CA MET A 70 2.51 4.11 -1.14
C MET A 70 3.86 4.05 -1.85
N GLN A 71 4.86 4.79 -1.35
CA GLN A 71 6.20 4.84 -1.93
C GLN A 71 6.85 3.44 -1.95
N VAL A 72 6.78 2.71 -0.83
CA VAL A 72 7.32 1.34 -0.73
C VAL A 72 6.55 0.39 -1.65
N MET A 73 5.23 0.42 -1.62
CA MET A 73 4.39 -0.47 -2.46
C MET A 73 4.65 -0.27 -3.95
N VAL A 74 4.76 0.98 -4.39
CA VAL A 74 4.99 1.31 -5.80
C VAL A 74 6.43 1.00 -6.23
N ALA A 75 7.41 1.19 -5.34
CA ALA A 75 8.81 0.85 -5.63
C ALA A 75 9.02 -0.67 -5.74
N ASP A 76 8.47 -1.43 -4.80
CA ASP A 76 8.83 -2.84 -4.62
C ASP A 76 7.85 -3.82 -5.28
N CYS A 77 6.57 -3.45 -5.43
CA CYS A 77 5.53 -4.39 -5.88
C CYS A 77 4.95 -4.09 -7.27
N TYR A 78 5.18 -2.90 -7.83
CA TYR A 78 4.57 -2.49 -9.10
C TYR A 78 5.57 -2.62 -10.25
N ASP A 79 5.06 -2.95 -11.44
CA ASP A 79 5.85 -2.92 -12.67
C ASP A 79 6.17 -1.48 -13.11
N GLU A 80 7.10 -1.34 -14.06
CA GLU A 80 7.56 -0.03 -14.54
C GLU A 80 6.41 0.82 -15.12
N ALA A 81 5.44 0.21 -15.80
CA ALA A 81 4.32 0.94 -16.41
C ALA A 81 3.42 1.58 -15.35
N HIS A 82 3.06 0.83 -14.30
CA HIS A 82 2.25 1.35 -13.20
C HIS A 82 3.04 2.36 -12.35
N ARG A 83 4.34 2.11 -12.15
CA ARG A 83 5.22 3.02 -11.43
C ARG A 83 5.33 4.38 -12.11
N ASN A 84 5.51 4.39 -13.43
CA ASN A 84 5.58 5.63 -14.22
C ASN A 84 4.25 6.39 -14.15
N VAL A 85 3.11 5.70 -14.29
CA VAL A 85 1.79 6.35 -14.16
C VAL A 85 1.59 6.96 -12.76
N PHE A 86 2.06 6.30 -11.71
CA PHE A 86 2.00 6.85 -10.36
C PHE A 86 2.90 8.10 -10.21
N ALA A 87 4.14 8.03 -10.70
CA ALA A 87 5.10 9.14 -10.67
C ALA A 87 4.59 10.35 -11.48
N ASP A 88 4.01 10.11 -12.66
CA ASP A 88 3.36 11.14 -13.48
C ASP A 88 2.20 11.78 -12.70
N GLY A 89 1.42 10.99 -11.98
CA GLY A 89 0.36 11.49 -11.09
C GLY A 89 0.87 12.40 -9.97
N VAL A 90 1.99 12.03 -9.33
CA VAL A 90 2.67 12.90 -8.35
C VAL A 90 3.09 14.21 -9.01
N HIS A 91 3.71 14.14 -10.20
CA HIS A 91 4.11 15.31 -10.95
C HIS A 91 2.91 16.21 -11.34
N GLU A 92 1.81 15.64 -11.82
CA GLU A 92 0.57 16.37 -12.14
C GLU A 92 0.04 17.14 -10.93
N LEU A 93 -0.02 16.51 -9.74
CA LEU A 93 -0.46 17.16 -8.51
C LEU A 93 0.48 18.29 -8.08
N THR A 94 1.79 18.08 -8.17
CA THR A 94 2.78 19.12 -7.84
C THR A 94 2.72 20.30 -8.81
N SER A 95 2.58 20.05 -10.12
CA SER A 95 2.54 21.10 -11.14
C SER A 95 1.28 21.98 -11.05
N LYS A 96 0.18 21.42 -10.53
CA LYS A 96 -1.07 22.14 -10.25
C LYS A 96 -1.09 22.83 -8.89
N ASN A 97 0.05 22.84 -8.17
CA ASN A 97 0.19 23.42 -6.83
C ASN A 97 -0.88 22.94 -5.86
N PHE A 98 -1.20 21.63 -5.88
CA PHE A 98 -2.26 21.05 -5.06
C PHE A 98 -2.12 21.38 -3.55
N MET A 99 -0.89 21.40 -3.04
CA MET A 99 -0.60 21.70 -1.64
C MET A 99 -0.85 23.17 -1.25
N ASP A 100 -0.88 24.09 -2.21
CA ASP A 100 -1.14 25.52 -1.97
C ASP A 100 -2.64 25.86 -1.95
N LEU A 101 -3.48 24.90 -2.37
CA LEU A 101 -4.94 25.05 -2.32
C LEU A 101 -5.44 24.98 -0.88
N ASN A 102 -6.53 25.69 -0.59
CA ASN A 102 -7.24 25.51 0.69
C ASN A 102 -7.96 24.15 0.72
N GLN A 103 -8.34 23.70 1.91
CA GLN A 103 -8.92 22.36 2.12
C GLN A 103 -10.17 22.09 1.25
N ALA A 104 -11.08 23.06 1.12
CA ALA A 104 -12.29 22.89 0.29
C ALA A 104 -11.92 22.74 -1.19
N ALA A 105 -11.00 23.56 -1.68
CA ALA A 105 -10.52 23.48 -3.05
C ALA A 105 -9.73 22.19 -3.33
N GLN A 106 -8.99 21.66 -2.35
CA GLN A 106 -8.33 20.35 -2.48
C GLN A 106 -9.35 19.21 -2.62
N ILE A 107 -10.43 19.25 -1.83
CA ILE A 107 -11.52 18.26 -1.92
C ILE A 107 -12.17 18.34 -3.30
N ASP A 108 -12.60 19.53 -3.72
CA ASP A 108 -13.25 19.72 -5.03
C ASP A 108 -12.33 19.27 -6.17
N PHE A 109 -11.04 19.57 -6.08
CA PHE A 109 -10.04 19.13 -7.04
C PHE A 109 -9.96 17.60 -7.13
N LEU A 110 -9.87 16.89 -5.99
CA LEU A 110 -9.81 15.43 -5.97
C LEU A 110 -11.14 14.78 -6.39
N VAL A 111 -12.28 15.42 -6.14
CA VAL A 111 -13.59 14.94 -6.60
C VAL A 111 -13.71 15.02 -8.13
N GLU A 112 -13.24 16.10 -8.75
CA GLU A 112 -13.18 16.19 -10.22
C GLU A 112 -12.20 15.16 -10.79
N LEU A 113 -11.05 14.99 -10.13
CA LEU A 113 -10.07 13.98 -10.52
C LEU A 113 -10.62 12.55 -10.40
N GLU A 114 -11.49 12.28 -9.43
CA GLU A 114 -12.18 11.00 -9.32
C GLU A 114 -13.08 10.74 -10.52
N LYS A 115 -13.85 11.75 -10.96
CA LYS A 115 -14.72 11.63 -12.14
C LYS A 115 -13.91 11.35 -13.40
N GLU A 116 -12.79 12.06 -13.56
CA GLU A 116 -11.84 11.81 -14.66
C GLU A 116 -11.29 10.37 -14.60
N ALA A 117 -10.85 9.93 -13.42
CA ALA A 117 -10.28 8.61 -13.22
C ALA A 117 -11.27 7.49 -13.51
N LEU A 118 -12.51 7.61 -13.04
CA LEU A 118 -13.59 6.65 -13.36
C LEU A 118 -13.82 6.56 -14.85
N ASN A 119 -13.91 7.71 -15.51
CA ASN A 119 -14.15 7.77 -16.95
C ASN A 119 -12.99 7.14 -17.75
N TYR A 120 -11.75 7.46 -17.40
CA TYR A 120 -10.56 6.85 -18.00
C TYR A 120 -10.60 5.32 -17.83
N ASN A 121 -10.92 4.85 -16.62
CA ASN A 121 -10.90 3.44 -16.28
C ASN A 121 -11.98 2.61 -16.97
N GLU A 122 -13.10 3.21 -17.37
CA GLU A 122 -14.14 2.55 -18.17
C GLU A 122 -13.72 2.32 -19.62
N ARG A 123 -12.87 3.20 -20.17
CA ARG A 123 -12.47 3.19 -21.59
C ARG A 123 -11.11 2.55 -21.86
N ARG A 124 -10.31 2.33 -20.82
CA ARG A 124 -8.97 1.77 -20.93
C ARG A 124 -9.00 0.32 -21.40
N ALA A 125 -7.87 -0.16 -21.92
CA ALA A 125 -7.70 -1.57 -22.23
C ALA A 125 -7.56 -2.39 -20.93
N GLU A 126 -7.99 -3.65 -20.95
CA GLU A 126 -8.02 -4.54 -19.78
C GLU A 126 -6.66 -4.68 -19.07
N HIS A 127 -5.55 -4.55 -19.83
CA HIS A 127 -4.18 -4.73 -19.32
C HIS A 127 -3.37 -3.43 -19.26
N SER A 128 -3.94 -2.27 -19.60
CA SER A 128 -3.23 -0.99 -19.41
C SER A 128 -3.34 -0.54 -17.95
N PRO A 129 -2.41 0.24 -17.38
CA PRO A 129 -2.53 0.73 -16.00
C PRO A 129 -3.83 1.51 -15.73
N LYS A 130 -4.26 1.55 -14.46
CA LYS A 130 -5.37 2.42 -14.03
C LYS A 130 -4.94 3.89 -14.11
N HIS A 131 -5.91 4.80 -14.10
CA HIS A 131 -5.64 6.20 -13.83
C HIS A 131 -4.87 6.36 -12.50
N TYR A 132 -3.88 7.28 -12.45
CA TYR A 132 -2.99 7.43 -11.29
C TYR A 132 -3.75 7.70 -9.98
N PHE A 133 -4.82 8.51 -10.04
CA PHE A 133 -5.64 8.79 -8.86
C PHE A 133 -6.34 7.53 -8.33
N SER A 134 -6.76 6.62 -9.20
CA SER A 134 -7.31 5.33 -8.76
C SER A 134 -6.26 4.46 -8.10
N LEU A 135 -5.01 4.48 -8.58
CA LEU A 135 -3.90 3.78 -7.91
C LEU A 135 -3.64 4.37 -6.51
N MET A 136 -3.56 5.70 -6.39
CA MET A 136 -3.41 6.38 -5.10
C MET A 136 -4.56 6.07 -4.15
N LYS A 137 -5.80 6.06 -4.64
CA LYS A 137 -7.00 5.72 -3.85
C LYS A 137 -7.00 4.26 -3.40
N ASP A 138 -6.72 3.33 -4.31
CA ASP A 138 -6.64 1.91 -4.00
C ASP A 138 -5.55 1.64 -2.94
N LEU A 139 -4.37 2.25 -3.10
CA LEU A 139 -3.27 2.16 -2.13
C LEU A 139 -3.61 2.83 -0.79
N THR A 140 -4.34 3.95 -0.80
CA THR A 140 -4.80 4.60 0.45
C THR A 140 -5.68 3.65 1.24
N MET A 141 -6.66 3.04 0.57
CA MET A 141 -7.58 2.10 1.20
C MET A 141 -6.84 0.86 1.70
N GLN A 142 -5.94 0.30 0.89
CA GLN A 142 -5.16 -0.88 1.26
C GLN A 142 -4.24 -0.60 2.45
N GLY A 143 -3.47 0.49 2.41
CA GLY A 143 -2.51 0.81 3.47
C GLY A 143 -3.21 1.20 4.77
N TYR A 144 -4.30 1.97 4.70
CA TYR A 144 -5.02 2.36 5.91
C TYR A 144 -5.65 1.15 6.61
N PHE A 145 -6.40 0.31 5.90
CA PHE A 145 -7.08 -0.83 6.54
C PHE A 145 -6.17 -2.01 6.87
N SER A 146 -4.91 -2.01 6.41
CA SER A 146 -3.88 -2.95 6.87
C SER A 146 -2.95 -2.38 7.95
N SER A 147 -3.04 -1.07 8.24
CA SER A 147 -2.30 -0.42 9.31
C SER A 147 -2.87 -0.76 10.69
N GLU A 148 -2.06 -0.61 11.74
CA GLU A 148 -2.52 -0.73 13.12
C GLU A 148 -3.67 0.26 13.41
N VAL A 149 -3.54 1.50 12.97
CA VAL A 149 -4.55 2.56 13.16
C VAL A 149 -5.89 2.16 12.56
N GLY A 150 -5.90 1.75 11.29
CA GLY A 150 -7.13 1.35 10.61
C GLY A 150 -7.69 0.04 11.14
N ALA A 151 -6.86 -0.96 11.41
CA ALA A 151 -7.31 -2.27 11.86
C ALA A 151 -7.87 -2.26 13.30
N THR A 152 -7.30 -1.45 14.20
CA THR A 152 -7.66 -1.46 15.64
C THR A 152 -8.60 -0.35 16.06
N THR A 153 -8.53 0.81 15.40
CA THR A 153 -9.30 1.99 15.79
C THR A 153 -10.47 2.23 14.84
N ALA A 154 -10.26 2.17 13.53
CA ALA A 154 -11.35 2.28 12.55
C ALA A 154 -12.15 0.97 12.41
N LEU A 155 -11.51 -0.16 12.63
CA LEU A 155 -12.10 -1.50 12.58
C LEU A 155 -11.92 -2.22 13.91
N ARG A 156 -12.61 -3.36 14.06
CA ARG A 156 -12.47 -4.24 15.22
C ARG A 156 -11.45 -5.34 14.92
N HIS A 157 -10.24 -5.20 15.43
CA HIS A 157 -9.21 -6.23 15.33
C HIS A 157 -9.40 -7.32 16.39
N VAL A 158 -9.39 -8.59 15.97
CA VAL A 158 -9.31 -9.75 16.86
C VAL A 158 -8.03 -10.50 16.50
N PRO A 159 -6.98 -10.43 17.34
CA PRO A 159 -5.67 -10.99 17.00
C PRO A 159 -5.69 -12.53 16.94
N ILE A 160 -6.59 -13.17 17.69
CA ILE A 160 -6.76 -14.61 17.71
C ILE A 160 -8.25 -14.90 17.52
N PRO A 161 -8.73 -15.14 16.29
CA PRO A 161 -10.12 -15.47 16.06
C PRO A 161 -10.41 -16.81 16.75
N GLY A 162 -11.38 -16.79 17.66
CA GLY A 162 -11.87 -17.98 18.33
C GLY A 162 -12.83 -18.76 17.43
N ARG A 163 -13.97 -19.19 17.99
CA ARG A 163 -15.02 -19.83 17.20
C ARG A 163 -15.62 -18.83 16.19
N TYR A 164 -15.85 -19.30 14.95
CA TYR A 164 -16.61 -18.55 13.96
C TYR A 164 -18.10 -18.58 14.31
N ASP A 165 -18.68 -17.41 14.56
CA ASP A 165 -20.12 -17.23 14.79
C ASP A 165 -20.71 -16.45 13.59
N GLY A 166 -21.34 -17.15 12.65
CA GLY A 166 -21.83 -16.56 11.39
C GLY A 166 -23.07 -15.67 11.55
N CYS A 167 -23.79 -15.78 12.67
CA CYS A 167 -24.94 -14.95 13.00
C CYS A 167 -24.70 -14.29 14.36
N ILE A 168 -24.28 -13.02 14.33
CA ILE A 168 -24.17 -12.15 15.50
C ILE A 168 -25.16 -11.00 15.35
N ASP A 169 -25.78 -10.58 16.44
CA ASP A 169 -26.67 -9.42 16.42
C ASP A 169 -25.85 -8.16 16.10
N TYR A 170 -26.29 -7.42 15.09
CA TYR A 170 -25.65 -6.15 14.74
C TYR A 170 -26.06 -5.06 15.74
N VAL A 171 -25.09 -4.55 16.47
CA VAL A 171 -25.27 -3.37 17.33
C VAL A 171 -25.02 -2.13 16.48
N VAL A 172 -26.06 -1.33 16.29
CA VAL A 172 -26.01 -0.10 15.49
C VAL A 172 -24.91 0.82 16.01
N GLY A 173 -24.05 1.27 15.11
CA GLY A 173 -22.92 2.15 15.44
C GLY A 173 -21.64 1.43 15.86
N THR A 174 -21.63 0.09 15.89
CA THR A 174 -20.37 -0.65 16.06
C THR A 174 -19.57 -0.70 14.75
N PRO A 175 -18.24 -0.48 14.80
CA PRO A 175 -17.40 -0.58 13.61
C PRO A 175 -17.39 -2.00 13.03
N ALA A 176 -17.09 -2.10 11.73
CA ALA A 176 -16.89 -3.38 11.07
C ALA A 176 -15.68 -4.14 11.64
N TRP A 177 -15.65 -5.45 11.44
CA TRP A 177 -14.49 -6.27 11.81
C TRP A 177 -13.34 -6.04 10.84
N ALA A 178 -12.12 -6.03 11.37
CA ALA A 178 -10.94 -6.10 10.53
C ALA A 178 -10.90 -7.47 9.85
N ASN A 179 -10.58 -7.47 8.54
CA ASN A 179 -10.59 -8.68 7.71
C ASN A 179 -9.80 -9.80 8.40
N GLN A 180 -10.45 -10.92 8.66
CA GLN A 180 -9.79 -12.16 9.05
C GLN A 180 -9.19 -12.73 7.77
N GLY A 181 -7.89 -12.55 7.57
CA GLY A 181 -7.16 -13.16 6.46
C GLY A 181 -7.22 -14.69 6.52
#